data_AF-A0A379GBR9-F1
#
_entry.id   AF-A0A379GBR9-F1
#
_cell.length_a   1.000
_cell.length_b   1.000
_cell.length_c   1.000
_cell.angle_alpha   90.00
_cell.angle_beta   90.00
_cell.angle_gamma   90.00
#
_symmetry.space_group_name_H-M   'P 1'
#
loop_
_entity.id
_entity.type
_entity.pdbx_description
1 polymer ?
#
loop_
_entity_poly.entity_id
_entity_poly.type
_entity_poly.pdbx_seq_one_letter_code
_entity_poly.pdbx_strand_id
1 'polypeptide(L)'
;MATAWEDIQYLRSTGEAIPMDMRTLLPTSLAAELHGFNGCLWKTPEVIWRQARWQAFAPGNSTYHLYQCRYGVKWPNGSGFHCIDGGYATELSAEFDTPWGPPSAAVLCALSARFRCQVRHVYAEEGCGFCGYSEYDHGRLTDHESDEIEFSDEENEDGFQDVTGPDYILDSLPHYGG
;
A
#
# COMPACT_ATOMS: atom_id res chain seq x y z
N MET A 1 36.33 -1.14 -7.29
CA MET A 1 35.26 -0.72 -6.36
C MET A 1 34.54 0.40 -7.05
N ALA A 2 33.26 0.21 -7.41
CA ALA A 2 32.45 1.33 -7.85
C ALA A 2 32.26 2.27 -6.65
N THR A 3 32.46 3.55 -6.87
CA THR A 3 32.19 4.58 -5.87
C THR A 3 30.67 4.77 -5.77
N ALA A 4 30.18 5.20 -4.61
CA ALA A 4 28.76 5.57 -4.45
C ALA A 4 28.29 6.59 -5.51
N TRP A 5 29.22 7.39 -6.05
CA TRP A 5 28.98 8.32 -7.15
C TRP A 5 28.69 7.62 -8.48
N GLU A 6 29.43 6.55 -8.79
CA GLU A 6 29.22 5.73 -9.98
C GLU A 6 27.91 4.92 -9.86
N ASP A 7 27.59 4.41 -8.68
CA ASP A 7 26.35 3.66 -8.42
C ASP A 7 25.10 4.53 -8.62
N ILE A 8 25.10 5.77 -8.14
CA ILE A 8 23.97 6.72 -8.33
C ILE A 8 23.73 7.01 -9.82
N GLN A 9 24.80 7.10 -10.62
CA GLN A 9 24.68 7.29 -12.07
C GLN A 9 24.17 6.01 -12.77
N TYR A 10 24.46 4.84 -12.21
CA TYR A 10 24.11 3.53 -12.77
C TYR A 10 22.71 3.03 -12.37
N LEU A 11 22.00 3.71 -11.46
CA LEU A 11 20.61 3.36 -11.03
C LEU A 11 19.56 3.32 -12.16
N ARG A 12 19.95 3.56 -13.42
CA ARG A 12 19.14 3.25 -14.61
C ARG A 12 19.61 1.92 -15.21
N SER A 13 19.03 0.78 -14.82
CA SER A 13 18.87 -0.40 -15.73
C SER A 13 18.49 -1.74 -15.09
N THR A 14 18.36 -1.89 -13.77
CA THR A 14 17.84 -3.16 -13.19
C THR A 14 16.33 -3.24 -13.45
N GLY A 15 15.95 -3.58 -14.68
CA GLY A 15 14.62 -3.42 -15.26
C GLY A 15 13.55 -4.38 -14.74
N GLU A 16 13.60 -4.76 -13.47
CA GLU A 16 12.49 -5.46 -12.82
C GLU A 16 11.57 -4.41 -12.18
N ALA A 17 10.34 -4.37 -12.68
CA ALA A 17 9.30 -3.59 -12.05
C ALA A 17 8.99 -4.20 -10.68
N ILE A 18 8.98 -3.38 -9.63
CA ILE A 18 8.56 -3.82 -8.31
C ILE A 18 7.05 -4.14 -8.40
N PRO A 19 6.61 -5.34 -7.98
CA PRO A 19 5.19 -5.68 -7.99
C PRO A 19 4.36 -4.69 -7.17
N MET A 20 3.20 -4.34 -7.70
CA MET A 20 2.28 -3.37 -7.09
C MET A 20 2.95 -2.04 -6.67
N ASP A 21 3.92 -1.53 -7.46
CA ASP A 21 4.49 -0.21 -7.22
C ASP A 21 3.44 0.89 -7.39
N MET A 22 2.88 1.34 -6.27
CA MET A 22 1.76 2.29 -6.22
C MET A 22 2.16 3.68 -6.72
N ARG A 23 3.47 3.97 -6.77
CA ARG A 23 4.00 5.24 -7.31
C ARG A 23 3.79 5.36 -8.83
N THR A 24 3.55 4.23 -9.50
CA THR A 24 3.18 4.21 -10.94
C THR A 24 1.71 4.61 -11.18
N LEU A 25 0.86 4.51 -10.15
CA LEU A 25 -0.55 4.89 -10.18
C LEU A 25 -0.74 6.33 -9.71
N LEU A 26 -0.11 6.68 -8.58
CA LEU A 26 -0.12 8.03 -8.02
C LEU A 26 1.33 8.54 -7.93
N PRO A 27 1.73 9.59 -8.65
CA PRO A 27 3.13 10.00 -8.71
C PRO A 27 3.64 10.56 -7.38
N THR A 28 4.87 10.25 -7.02
CA THR A 28 5.53 10.79 -5.82
C THR A 28 5.93 12.28 -5.97
N SER A 29 6.61 12.84 -4.96
CA SER A 29 7.18 14.19 -4.97
C SER A 29 8.70 14.15 -4.90
N LEU A 30 9.37 14.78 -5.88
CA LEU A 30 10.84 14.88 -5.92
C LEU A 30 11.42 15.42 -4.61
N ALA A 31 10.79 16.45 -4.03
CA ALA A 31 11.27 17.05 -2.79
C ALA A 31 11.25 16.05 -1.62
N ALA A 32 10.19 15.24 -1.52
CA ALA A 32 10.09 14.21 -0.49
C ALA A 32 11.07 13.07 -0.72
N GLU A 33 11.19 12.57 -1.96
CA GLU A 33 12.15 11.51 -2.33
C GLU A 33 13.59 11.90 -2.00
N LEU A 34 13.97 13.15 -2.30
CA LEU A 34 15.29 13.68 -1.92
C LEU A 34 15.44 13.79 -0.41
N HIS A 35 14.38 14.17 0.31
CA HIS A 35 14.44 14.31 1.77
C HIS A 35 14.57 12.96 2.50
N GLY A 36 14.18 11.87 1.82
CA GLY A 36 14.25 10.50 2.30
C GLY A 36 13.17 10.16 3.33
N PHE A 37 13.22 8.93 3.81
CA PHE A 37 12.17 8.32 4.65
C PHE A 37 11.93 9.06 5.97
N ASN A 38 13.00 9.40 6.68
CA ASN A 38 12.93 10.08 7.97
C ASN A 38 13.01 11.62 7.87
N GLY A 39 13.22 12.17 6.67
CA GLY A 39 13.18 13.63 6.44
C GLY A 39 14.28 14.41 7.15
N CYS A 40 15.55 14.03 6.95
CA CYS A 40 16.68 14.67 7.65
C CYS A 40 17.76 15.25 6.73
N LEU A 41 17.59 15.18 5.40
CA LEU A 41 18.57 15.74 4.48
C LEU A 41 18.65 17.27 4.58
N TRP A 42 17.51 17.94 4.77
CA TRP A 42 17.44 19.39 4.91
C TRP A 42 17.08 19.73 6.36
N LYS A 43 18.06 20.14 7.17
CA LYS A 43 17.75 20.81 8.44
C LYS A 43 17.18 22.19 8.12
N THR A 44 15.86 22.31 8.03
CA THR A 44 15.23 23.63 7.93
C THR A 44 15.37 24.33 9.29
N PRO A 45 16.02 25.50 9.38
CA PRO A 45 16.08 26.25 10.62
C PRO A 45 14.66 26.55 11.12
N GLU A 46 14.40 26.41 12.43
CA GLU A 46 13.08 26.58 13.08
C GLU A 46 12.35 27.87 12.67
N VAL A 47 13.09 28.89 12.25
CA VAL A 47 12.60 30.23 11.93
C VAL A 47 11.78 30.28 10.62
N ILE A 48 12.01 29.36 9.68
CA ILE A 48 11.36 29.41 8.35
C ILE A 48 9.92 28.87 8.40
N TRP A 49 9.58 27.99 9.34
CA TRP A 49 8.25 27.40 9.44
C TRP A 49 7.14 28.41 9.79
N ARG A 50 7.48 29.52 10.46
CA ARG A 50 6.49 30.56 10.82
C ARG A 50 6.20 31.55 9.68
N GLN A 51 7.06 31.61 8.65
CA GLN A 51 6.98 32.61 7.57
C GLN A 51 6.82 32.01 6.16
N ALA A 52 7.06 30.71 5.99
CA ALA A 52 6.90 30.06 4.70
C ALA A 52 5.42 29.87 4.37
N ARG A 53 4.89 30.80 3.57
CA ARG A 53 3.64 30.69 2.80
C ARG A 53 3.70 29.60 1.69
N TRP A 54 4.73 28.76 1.72
CA TRP A 54 4.99 27.67 0.79
C TRP A 54 4.82 26.34 1.52
N GLN A 55 3.67 25.68 1.30
CA GLN A 55 3.36 24.33 1.78
C GLN A 55 4.40 23.26 1.34
N ALA A 56 5.33 23.60 0.44
CA ALA A 56 6.41 22.73 -0.01
C ALA A 56 7.50 22.47 1.04
N PHE A 57 7.49 23.16 2.18
CA PHE A 57 8.38 22.92 3.32
C PHE A 57 7.57 23.07 4.61
N ALA A 58 6.65 22.13 4.86
CA ALA A 58 6.02 21.94 6.18
C ALA A 58 6.62 20.68 6.85
N PRO A 59 6.62 20.56 8.19
CA PRO A 59 6.84 19.28 8.85
C PRO A 59 5.87 18.26 8.24
N GLY A 60 6.37 17.18 7.65
CA GLY A 60 5.56 16.24 6.85
C GLY A 60 6.06 15.97 5.42
N ASN A 61 7.23 16.47 5.02
CA ASN A 61 7.80 16.23 3.67
C ASN A 61 8.87 15.12 3.63
N SER A 62 8.80 14.14 4.52
CA SER A 62 9.57 12.90 4.36
C SER A 62 8.78 11.93 3.49
N THR A 63 9.45 10.94 2.88
CA THR A 63 8.70 9.93 2.12
C THR A 63 7.79 9.10 3.04
N TYR A 64 8.13 8.90 4.32
CA TYR A 64 7.21 8.27 5.28
C TYR A 64 5.84 8.97 5.34
N HIS A 65 5.83 10.27 5.59
CA HIS A 65 4.59 11.04 5.71
C HIS A 65 3.84 11.10 4.38
N LEU A 66 4.56 11.33 3.27
CA LEU A 66 3.96 11.33 1.95
C LEU A 66 3.31 9.99 1.65
N TYR A 67 4.00 8.88 1.95
CA TYR A 67 3.53 7.55 1.63
C TYR A 67 2.30 7.18 2.45
N GLN A 68 2.33 7.45 3.76
CA GLN A 68 1.19 7.22 4.63
C GLN A 68 -0.04 8.02 4.18
N CYS A 69 0.10 9.32 3.89
CA CYS A 69 -1.03 10.16 3.46
C CYS A 69 -1.54 9.84 2.06
N ARG A 70 -0.65 9.45 1.14
CA ARG A 70 -1.00 9.29 -0.27
C ARG A 70 -1.40 7.87 -0.63
N TYR A 71 -0.64 6.89 -0.15
CA TYR A 71 -0.83 5.48 -0.47
C TYR A 71 -1.47 4.68 0.66
N GLY A 72 -1.62 5.27 1.87
CA GLY A 72 -2.18 4.57 3.04
C GLY A 72 -1.19 3.62 3.73
N VAL A 73 -0.06 3.33 3.09
CA VAL A 73 0.93 2.36 3.55
C VAL A 73 2.30 3.00 3.74
N LYS A 74 3.08 2.43 4.66
CA LYS A 74 4.46 2.87 4.91
C LYS A 74 5.35 2.67 3.69
N TRP A 75 5.18 1.55 2.97
CA TRP A 75 5.96 1.16 1.80
C TRP A 75 5.01 0.94 0.61
N PRO A 76 5.08 1.76 -0.45
CA PRO A 76 4.10 1.76 -1.55
C PRO A 76 4.39 0.67 -2.59
N ASN A 77 4.58 -0.56 -2.15
CA ASN A 77 4.76 -1.76 -2.96
C ASN A 77 4.15 -2.96 -2.22
N GLY A 78 3.81 -4.01 -2.98
CA GLY A 78 3.34 -5.27 -2.42
C GLY A 78 4.46 -6.30 -2.34
N SER A 79 4.55 -7.03 -1.22
CA SER A 79 5.35 -8.25 -1.10
C SER A 79 4.50 -9.48 -1.39
N GLY A 80 5.15 -10.62 -1.67
CA GLY A 80 4.42 -11.86 -1.92
C GLY A 80 3.51 -11.84 -3.15
N PHE A 81 3.70 -10.89 -4.08
CA PHE A 81 2.78 -10.70 -5.20
C PHE A 81 2.65 -11.97 -6.02
N HIS A 82 1.42 -12.47 -6.11
CA HIS A 82 1.08 -13.63 -6.91
C HIS A 82 -0.17 -13.33 -7.71
N CYS A 83 -0.11 -13.66 -8.99
CA CYS A 83 -1.21 -13.47 -9.91
C CYS A 83 -1.87 -14.82 -10.15
N ILE A 84 -3.17 -14.88 -9.85
CA ILE A 84 -4.00 -16.06 -9.98
C ILE A 84 -4.79 -15.88 -11.28
N ASP A 85 -4.56 -16.77 -12.24
CA ASP A 85 -5.39 -16.83 -13.43
C ASP A 85 -6.81 -17.23 -13.00
N GLY A 86 -7.77 -16.31 -13.18
CA GLY A 86 -9.18 -16.53 -12.84
C GLY A 86 -9.86 -17.58 -13.72
N GLY A 87 -9.16 -18.12 -14.74
CA GLY A 87 -9.67 -19.13 -15.66
C GLY A 87 -10.60 -18.55 -16.73
N TYR A 88 -10.92 -17.25 -16.64
CA TYR A 88 -11.70 -16.50 -17.62
C TYR A 88 -10.86 -15.39 -18.23
N ALA A 89 -11.03 -15.13 -19.52
CA ALA A 89 -10.28 -14.11 -20.25
C ALA A 89 -10.54 -12.66 -19.78
N THR A 90 -11.52 -12.45 -18.90
CA THR A 90 -11.99 -11.14 -18.42
C THR A 90 -11.70 -10.89 -16.94
N GLU A 91 -11.14 -11.87 -16.23
CA GLU A 91 -10.92 -11.80 -14.79
C GLU A 91 -9.45 -11.97 -14.46
N LEU A 92 -8.99 -11.20 -13.49
CA LEU A 92 -7.63 -11.23 -12.98
C LEU A 92 -7.70 -11.16 -11.47
N SER A 93 -7.21 -12.19 -10.79
CA SER A 93 -7.05 -12.20 -9.34
C SER A 93 -5.59 -12.02 -9.00
N ALA A 94 -5.31 -11.25 -7.96
CA ALA A 94 -3.96 -11.05 -7.47
C ALA A 94 -3.97 -10.83 -5.97
N GLU A 95 -2.96 -11.36 -5.31
CA GLU A 95 -2.73 -11.26 -3.88
C GLU A 95 -1.35 -10.65 -3.63
N PHE A 96 -1.24 -9.90 -2.55
CA PHE A 96 0.01 -9.31 -2.07
C PHE A 96 -0.18 -8.80 -0.65
N ASP A 97 0.92 -8.69 0.08
CA ASP A 97 0.95 -8.16 1.43
C ASP A 97 1.43 -6.71 1.45
N THR A 98 0.87 -5.94 2.38
CA THR A 98 1.35 -4.60 2.74
C THR A 98 1.57 -4.48 4.24
N PRO A 99 2.60 -3.74 4.69
CA PRO A 99 2.84 -3.56 6.11
C PRO A 99 1.71 -2.78 6.81
N TRP A 100 1.16 -3.36 7.88
CA TRP A 100 0.23 -2.75 8.86
C TRP A 100 -1.12 -2.26 8.32
N GLY A 101 -1.49 -2.57 7.07
CA GLY A 101 -2.81 -2.27 6.56
C GLY A 101 -2.87 -2.09 5.05
N PRO A 102 -4.09 -1.94 4.51
CA PRO A 102 -4.32 -1.92 3.07
C PRO A 102 -3.85 -0.61 2.41
N PRO A 103 -3.66 -0.63 1.08
CA PRO A 103 -3.50 0.59 0.30
C PRO A 103 -4.73 1.51 0.44
N SER A 104 -4.51 2.81 0.31
CA SER A 104 -5.59 3.81 0.35
C SER A 104 -6.55 3.64 -0.82
N ALA A 105 -7.82 4.02 -0.61
CA ALA A 105 -8.82 4.04 -1.66
C ALA A 105 -8.38 4.86 -2.90
N ALA A 106 -7.54 5.89 -2.72
CA ALA A 106 -7.01 6.67 -3.82
C ALA A 106 -6.14 5.85 -4.79
N VAL A 107 -5.38 4.87 -4.28
CA VAL A 107 -4.56 3.96 -5.09
C VAL A 107 -5.45 3.07 -5.95
N LEU A 108 -6.48 2.49 -5.35
CA LEU A 108 -7.39 1.54 -6.01
C LEU A 108 -8.34 2.24 -6.99
N CYS A 109 -8.77 3.47 -6.68
CA CYS A 109 -9.40 4.38 -7.65
C CYS A 109 -8.47 4.65 -8.84
N ALA A 110 -7.20 5.00 -8.61
CA ALA A 110 -6.27 5.26 -9.70
C ALA A 110 -6.03 4.01 -10.56
N LEU A 111 -5.99 2.82 -9.95
CA LEU A 111 -5.87 1.54 -10.64
C LEU A 111 -7.08 1.27 -11.54
N SER A 112 -8.29 1.29 -10.97
CA SER A 112 -9.54 1.06 -11.71
C SER A 112 -9.73 2.05 -12.86
N ALA A 113 -9.37 3.33 -12.65
CA ALA A 113 -9.42 4.35 -13.70
C ALA A 113 -8.39 4.11 -14.82
N ARG A 114 -7.13 3.79 -14.45
CA ARG A 114 -6.02 3.63 -15.39
C ARG A 114 -6.25 2.45 -16.33
N PHE A 115 -6.77 1.34 -15.80
CA PHE A 115 -7.02 0.12 -16.57
C PHE A 115 -8.46 -0.02 -17.04
N ARG A 116 -9.35 0.90 -16.67
CA ARG A 116 -10.79 0.91 -17.04
C ARG A 116 -11.45 -0.41 -16.68
N CYS A 117 -11.24 -0.84 -15.44
CA CYS A 117 -11.76 -2.09 -14.90
C CYS A 117 -12.56 -1.83 -13.62
N GLN A 118 -13.31 -2.85 -13.22
CA GLN A 118 -13.83 -2.98 -11.87
C GLN A 118 -12.77 -3.65 -11.01
N VAL A 119 -12.67 -3.23 -9.76
CA VAL A 119 -11.72 -3.79 -8.78
C VAL A 119 -12.49 -4.10 -7.52
N ARG A 120 -12.53 -5.37 -7.12
CA ARG A 120 -12.92 -5.79 -5.78
C ARG A 120 -11.65 -6.05 -4.99
N HIS A 121 -11.51 -5.34 -3.88
CA HIS A 121 -10.35 -5.40 -3.00
C HIS A 121 -10.81 -5.88 -1.63
N VAL A 122 -10.40 -7.09 -1.24
CA VAL A 122 -10.65 -7.66 0.08
C VAL A 122 -9.34 -7.65 0.84
N TYR A 123 -9.38 -7.31 2.14
CA TYR A 123 -8.19 -7.23 2.98
C TYR A 123 -8.49 -7.73 4.39
N ALA A 124 -7.46 -8.26 5.05
CA ALA A 124 -7.47 -8.66 6.44
C ALA A 124 -6.08 -8.40 7.06
N GLU A 125 -6.05 -8.10 8.35
CA GLU A 125 -4.83 -7.99 9.15
C GLU A 125 -5.08 -8.59 10.54
N GLU A 126 -4.59 -9.81 10.73
CA GLU A 126 -4.80 -10.63 11.93
C GLU A 126 -4.23 -9.99 13.20
N GLY A 127 -3.07 -9.34 13.11
CA GLY A 127 -2.35 -8.81 14.27
C GLY A 127 -3.10 -7.70 15.02
N CYS A 128 -3.88 -6.88 14.31
CA CYS A 128 -4.78 -5.89 14.88
C CYS A 128 -6.27 -6.25 14.72
N GLY A 129 -6.58 -7.44 14.18
CA GLY A 129 -7.93 -8.01 14.13
C GLY A 129 -8.93 -7.27 13.24
N PHE A 130 -8.50 -6.62 12.16
CA PHE A 130 -9.41 -5.89 11.26
C PHE A 130 -9.44 -6.47 9.86
N CYS A 131 -10.58 -6.33 9.19
CA CYS A 131 -10.76 -6.72 7.80
C CYS A 131 -11.74 -5.81 7.07
N GLY A 132 -11.97 -6.10 5.78
CA GLY A 132 -12.97 -5.39 5.02
C GLY A 132 -12.87 -5.65 3.52
N TYR A 133 -13.75 -5.00 2.78
CA TYR A 133 -13.68 -4.97 1.33
C TYR A 133 -14.02 -3.60 0.77
N SER A 134 -13.66 -3.39 -0.48
CA SER A 134 -13.99 -2.18 -1.22
C SER A 134 -14.14 -2.51 -2.70
N GLU A 135 -15.12 -1.89 -3.34
CA GLU A 135 -15.34 -2.02 -4.78
C GLU A 135 -15.11 -0.68 -5.47
N TYR A 136 -14.44 -0.75 -6.61
CA TYR A 136 -14.10 0.42 -7.41
C TYR A 136 -14.49 0.20 -8.86
N ASP A 137 -15.08 1.22 -9.47
CA ASP A 137 -15.45 1.21 -10.88
C ASP A 137 -14.96 2.50 -11.55
N HIS A 138 -14.07 2.36 -12.54
CA HIS A 138 -13.54 3.47 -13.35
C HIS A 138 -13.09 4.70 -12.53
N GLY A 139 -12.42 4.50 -11.39
CA GLY A 139 -11.91 5.58 -10.54
C GLY A 139 -12.83 6.06 -9.43
N ARG A 140 -13.91 5.34 -9.16
CA ARG A 140 -14.87 5.69 -8.10
C ARG A 140 -15.03 4.51 -7.16
N LEU A 141 -14.98 4.79 -5.85
CA LEU A 141 -15.44 3.86 -4.83
C LEU A 141 -16.96 3.70 -4.97
N THR A 142 -17.43 2.48 -5.16
CA THR A 142 -18.85 2.15 -5.34
C THR A 142 -19.43 1.47 -4.12
N ASP A 143 -18.62 0.69 -3.41
CA ASP A 143 -19.03 0.00 -2.19
C ASP A 143 -17.82 -0.15 -1.24
N HIS A 144 -18.09 -0.22 0.07
CA HIS A 144 -17.06 -0.35 1.09
C HIS A 144 -17.65 -0.82 2.42
N GLU A 145 -16.95 -1.76 3.04
CA GLU A 145 -17.24 -2.22 4.39
C GLU A 145 -15.92 -2.44 5.13
N SER A 146 -15.91 -2.06 6.41
CA SER A 146 -14.82 -2.34 7.35
C SER A 146 -15.41 -3.10 8.52
N ASP A 147 -14.75 -4.17 8.93
CA ASP A 147 -15.21 -5.08 9.97
C ASP A 147 -14.02 -5.56 10.83
N GLU A 148 -14.31 -6.31 11.87
CA GLU A 148 -13.33 -7.02 12.68
C GLU A 148 -13.24 -8.49 12.22
N ILE A 149 -12.08 -9.11 12.41
CA ILE A 149 -11.91 -10.53 12.14
C ILE A 149 -12.59 -11.31 13.27
N GLU A 150 -13.37 -12.33 12.90
CA GLU A 150 -13.94 -13.28 13.85
C GLU A 150 -12.94 -14.43 14.08
N PHE A 151 -12.74 -14.77 15.35
CA PHE A 151 -11.81 -15.80 15.79
C PHE A 151 -12.55 -16.93 16.52
N SER A 152 -11.98 -18.13 16.51
CA SER A 152 -12.48 -19.27 17.27
C SER A 152 -12.46 -19.02 18.77
N ASP A 153 -13.46 -19.55 19.50
CA ASP A 153 -13.51 -19.46 20.97
C ASP A 153 -12.35 -20.21 21.64
N GLU A 154 -11.88 -21.29 21.02
CA GLU A 154 -10.80 -22.14 21.52
C GLU A 154 -9.53 -21.96 20.68
N GLU A 155 -8.36 -22.07 21.33
CA GLU A 155 -7.06 -22.10 20.66
C GLU A 155 -6.85 -23.46 19.96
N ASN A 156 -6.19 -23.43 18.81
CA ASN A 156 -5.73 -24.62 18.09
C ASN A 156 -4.51 -25.27 18.77
N GLU A 157 -3.98 -26.33 18.16
CA GLU A 157 -2.86 -27.11 18.72
C GLU A 157 -1.56 -26.28 18.90
N ASP A 158 -1.43 -25.18 18.17
CA ASP A 158 -0.29 -24.27 18.22
C ASP A 158 -0.49 -23.09 19.19
N GLY A 159 -1.64 -23.01 19.86
CA GLY A 159 -1.98 -21.96 20.82
C GLY A 159 -2.47 -20.66 20.18
N PHE A 160 -2.94 -20.71 18.93
CA PHE A 160 -3.52 -19.57 18.22
C PHE A 160 -5.03 -19.76 18.01
N GLN A 161 -5.80 -18.69 17.98
CA GLN A 161 -7.21 -18.76 17.59
C GLN A 161 -7.32 -18.76 16.07
N ASP A 162 -8.11 -19.66 15.52
CA ASP A 162 -8.33 -19.75 14.07
C ASP A 162 -9.28 -18.66 13.60
N VAL A 163 -9.07 -18.13 12.40
CA VAL A 163 -10.00 -17.18 11.77
C VAL A 163 -11.25 -17.92 11.32
N THR A 164 -12.41 -17.50 11.84
CA THR A 164 -13.73 -18.12 11.60
C THR A 164 -14.68 -17.26 10.79
N GLY A 165 -14.32 -16.00 10.51
CA GLY A 165 -15.15 -15.09 9.74
C GLY A 165 -14.57 -13.68 9.67
N PRO A 166 -15.21 -12.77 8.94
CA PRO A 166 -16.47 -12.97 8.19
C PRO A 166 -16.32 -13.87 6.93
N ASP A 167 -17.42 -14.47 6.45
CA ASP A 167 -17.39 -15.41 5.30
C ASP A 167 -16.66 -14.84 4.07
N TYR A 168 -16.82 -13.54 3.79
CA TYR A 168 -16.22 -12.93 2.61
C TYR A 168 -14.68 -12.90 2.63
N ILE A 169 -14.04 -12.90 3.82
CA ILE A 169 -12.57 -13.04 3.89
C ILE A 169 -12.15 -14.49 3.72
N LEU A 170 -12.90 -15.44 4.28
CA LEU A 170 -12.62 -16.87 4.15
C LEU A 170 -12.70 -17.34 2.70
N ASP A 171 -13.67 -16.82 1.95
CA ASP A 171 -13.90 -17.15 0.55
C ASP A 171 -12.87 -16.51 -0.39
N SER A 172 -12.25 -15.40 0.02
CA SER A 172 -11.45 -14.54 -0.88
C SER A 172 -9.94 -14.57 -0.60
N LEU A 173 -9.54 -14.83 0.64
CA LEU A 173 -8.14 -14.69 1.08
C LEU A 173 -7.55 -16.05 1.47
N PRO A 174 -6.35 -16.40 1.00
CA PRO A 174 -5.66 -17.62 1.45
C PRO A 174 -4.96 -17.47 2.81
N HIS A 175 -4.74 -16.24 3.27
CA HIS A 175 -4.15 -15.89 4.57
C HIS A 175 -4.64 -14.51 5.04
N TYR A 176 -4.60 -14.24 6.35
CA TYR A 176 -5.23 -13.06 6.98
C TYR A 176 -4.23 -12.07 7.60
N GLY A 177 -2.93 -12.28 7.40
CA GLY A 177 -1.83 -11.49 7.97
C GLY A 177 -0.50 -12.13 7.57
N GLY A 178 0.55 -11.31 7.46
CA GLY A 178 1.82 -11.66 6.80
C GLY A 178 2.68 -12.73 7.48
#